data_AF-A0ABD3TCA7-F1
#
_entry.id   AF-A0ABD3TCA7-F1
#
_cell.length_a   1.000
_cell.length_b   1.000
_cell.length_c   1.000
_cell.angle_alpha   90.00
_cell.angle_beta   90.00
_cell.angle_gamma   90.00
#
_symmetry.space_group_name_H-M   'P 1'
#
loop_
_entity.id
_entity.type
_entity.pdbx_description
1 polymer ?
#
loop_
_entity_poly.entity_id
_entity_poly.type
_entity_poly.pdbx_seq_one_letter_code
_entity_poly.pdbx_strand_id
1 'polypeptide(L)' 'MPWEMHEHHTSDGRLIITKERVKRHDYFQASRSNGRFVLNLVLLNKGEDEEEEDSVEEINGHDDENGVGMDSSGLEP' A
#
# COMPACT_ATOMS: atom_id res chain seq x y z
N MET A 1 -10.52 -2.50 -10.43
CA MET A 1 -9.35 -3.29 -9.99
C MET A 1 -9.59 -3.74 -8.55
N PRO A 2 -9.80 -5.04 -8.25
CA PRO A 2 -9.80 -5.54 -6.88
C PRO A 2 -8.37 -5.44 -6.34
N TRP A 3 -8.27 -4.86 -5.16
CA TRP A 3 -7.02 -4.78 -4.43
C TRP A 3 -7.04 -5.89 -3.39
N GLU A 4 -5.99 -6.70 -3.33
CA GLU A 4 -5.81 -7.61 -2.21
C GLU A 4 -5.08 -6.86 -1.09
N MET A 5 -5.54 -7.08 0.13
CA MET A 5 -5.03 -6.44 1.33
C MET A 5 -4.44 -7.54 2.20
N HIS A 6 -3.15 -7.45 2.49
CA HIS A 6 -2.47 -8.37 3.38
C HIS A 6 -2.09 -7.65 4.66
N GLU A 7 -2.39 -8.28 5.79
CA GLU A 7 -1.95 -7.83 7.10
C GLU A 7 -0.82 -8.73 7.61
N HIS A 8 0.20 -8.12 8.20
CA HIS A 8 1.17 -8.86 9.02
C HIS A 8 1.63 -8.02 10.20
N HIS A 9 1.83 -8.70 11.33
CA HIS A 9 2.40 -8.12 12.53
C HIS A 9 3.90 -8.30 12.54
N THR A 10 4.62 -7.24 12.85
CA THR A 10 6.06 -7.30 13.11
C THR A 10 6.34 -7.79 14.53
N SER A 11 7.56 -8.28 14.77
CA SER A 11 7.96 -8.75 16.10
C SER A 11 7.98 -7.63 17.17
N ASP A 12 8.09 -6.37 16.76
CA ASP A 12 7.98 -5.20 17.65
C ASP A 12 6.53 -4.69 17.81
N GLY A 13 5.54 -5.42 17.28
CA GLY A 13 4.12 -5.18 17.52
C GLY A 13 3.44 -4.18 16.58
N ARG A 14 4.10 -3.76 15.49
CA ARG A 14 3.49 -2.91 14.48
C ARG A 14 2.62 -3.74 13.55
N LEU A 15 1.49 -3.17 13.13
CA LEU A 15 0.66 -3.72 12.07
C LEU A 15 1.07 -3.10 10.74
N ILE A 16 1.52 -3.93 9.81
CA ILE A 16 1.80 -3.53 8.43
C ILE A 16 0.66 -4.05 7.56
N ILE A 17 0.07 -3.13 6.80
CA ILE A 17 -0.97 -3.40 5.84
C ILE A 17 -0.38 -3.14 4.46
N THR A 18 -0.30 -4.17 3.63
CA THR A 18 0.15 -4.05 2.24
C THR A 18 -1.04 -4.20 1.29
N LYS A 19 -1.04 -3.38 0.24
CA LYS A 19 -2.07 -3.38 -0.79
C LYS A 19 -1.44 -3.85 -2.09
N GLU A 20 -1.92 -4.96 -2.64
CA GLU A 20 -1.42 -5.53 -3.89
C GLU A 20 -2.44 -5.32 -5.02
N ARG A 21 -1.99 -4.72 -6.13
CA ARG A 21 -2.80 -4.60 -7.35
C ARG A 21 -2.75 -5.92 -8.10
N VAL A 22 -3.85 -6.67 -8.09
CA VAL A 22 -3.93 -7.94 -8.84
C VAL A 22 -3.93 -7.64 -10.34
N LYS A 23 -2.89 -8.08 -11.06
CA LYS A 23 -2.72 -7.80 -12.50
C LYS A 23 -3.70 -8.57 -13.40
N ARG A 24 -4.21 -9.72 -12.95
CA ARG A 24 -5.11 -10.59 -13.73
C ARG A 24 -6.42 -10.80 -12.98
N HIS A 25 -7.50 -10.26 -13.54
CA HIS A 25 -8.85 -10.37 -13.00
C HIS A 25 -9.57 -11.59 -13.55
N ASP A 26 -8.91 -12.74 -13.53
CA ASP A 26 -9.54 -13.96 -14.00
C ASP A 26 -10.29 -14.56 -12.80
N TYR A 27 -11.61 -14.40 -12.77
CA TYR A 27 -12.44 -14.92 -11.69
C TYR A 27 -12.86 -16.34 -12.01
N PHE A 28 -12.99 -17.18 -10.98
CA PHE A 28 -13.63 -18.47 -11.15
C PHE A 28 -15.13 -18.36 -10.85
N GLN A 29 -15.96 -18.63 -11.86
CA GLN A 29 -17.35 -18.93 -11.61
C GLN A 29 -17.45 -20.37 -11.11
N ALA A 30 -17.82 -20.53 -9.84
CA ALA A 30 -18.05 -21.82 -9.22
C ALA A 30 -19.53 -22.22 -9.30
N SER A 31 -19.81 -23.46 -9.68
CA SER A 31 -21.15 -24.04 -9.59
C SER A 31 -21.09 -25.45 -9.02
N ARG A 32 -22.07 -25.79 -8.17
CA ARG A 32 -22.24 -27.14 -7.60
C ARG A 32 -23.65 -27.63 -7.89
N SER A 33 -23.75 -28.79 -8.53
CA SER A 33 -25.02 -29.44 -8.82
C SER A 33 -24.83 -30.95 -8.91
N ASN A 34 -25.77 -31.74 -8.36
CA ASN A 34 -25.75 -33.21 -8.45
C ASN A 34 -24.42 -33.84 -7.99
N GLY A 35 -23.82 -33.30 -6.92
CA GLY A 35 -22.53 -33.78 -6.40
C GLY A 35 -21.30 -33.37 -7.22
N ARG A 36 -21.49 -32.74 -8.39
CA ARG A 36 -20.39 -32.25 -9.22
C ARG A 36 -20.10 -30.78 -8.91
N PHE A 37 -18.81 -30.47 -8.76
CA PHE A 37 -18.30 -29.11 -8.61
C PHE A 37 -17.56 -28.71 -9.89
N VAL A 38 -17.88 -27.52 -10.42
CA VAL A 38 -17.31 -26.99 -11.66
C VAL A 38 -16.79 -25.58 -11.39
N LEU A 39 -15.55 -25.32 -11.80
CA LEU A 39 -14.89 -24.02 -11.78
C LEU A 39 -14.67 -23.59 -13.23
N ASN A 40 -15.26 -22.47 -13.65
CA ASN A 40 -15.04 -21.87 -14.95
C ASN A 40 -14.17 -20.63 -14.79
N LEU A 41 -13.04 -20.59 -15.51
CA LEU A 41 -12.22 -19.37 -15.57
C LEU A 41 -12.93 -18.34 -16.45
N VAL A 42 -13.27 -17.19 -15.87
CA VAL A 42 -13.93 -16.07 -16.54
C VAL A 42 -12.91 -14.94 -16.64
N LEU A 43 -12.49 -14.64 -17.87
CA LEU A 43 -11.65 -13.49 -18.16
C LEU A 43 -12.50 -12.21 -18.04
N LEU A 44 -12.24 -11.36 -17.05
CA LEU A 44 -12.79 -10.01 -17.10
C LEU A 44 -11.96 -9.19 -18.10
N ASN A 45 -12.48 -9.07 -19.31
CA ASN A 45 -11.89 -8.26 -20.35
C ASN A 45 -11.82 -6.81 -19.85
N LYS A 46 -10.60 -6.37 -19.58
CA LYS A 46 -10.27 -5.04 -19.11
C LYS A 46 -10.22 -4.14 -20.34
N GLY A 47 -11.34 -3.49 -20.65
CA GLY A 47 -11.29 -2.34 -21.55
C GLY A 47 -10.36 -1.32 -20.93
N GLU A 48 -9.23 -1.07 -21.60
CA GLU A 48 -8.38 0.13 -21.49
C GLU A 48 -8.08 0.56 -20.04
N ASP A 49 -7.24 -0.22 -19.35
CA ASP A 49 -6.56 0.33 -18.18
C ASP A 49 -5.41 1.20 -18.65
N GLU A 50 -5.66 2.51 -18.69
CA GLU A 50 -4.61 3.51 -18.61
C GLU A 50 -3.82 3.26 -17.32
N GLU A 51 -2.52 3.05 -17.47
CA GLU A 51 -1.60 2.84 -16.36
C GLU A 51 -1.41 4.18 -15.61
N GLU A 52 -2.31 4.51 -14.68
CA GLU A 52 -2.02 5.58 -13.72
C GLU A 52 -0.87 5.12 -12.81
N GLU A 53 0.29 5.76 -12.96
CA GLU A 53 1.46 5.60 -12.10
C GLU A 53 1.13 6.09 -10.68
N ASP A 54 1.12 5.15 -9.72
CA ASP A 54 0.90 5.45 -8.31
C ASP A 54 2.14 6.19 -7.76
N SER A 55 2.06 7.52 -7.70
CA SER A 55 3.12 8.36 -7.14
C SER A 55 3.12 8.22 -5.62
N VAL A 56 4.06 7.43 -5.08
CA VAL A 56 4.29 7.35 -3.62
C VAL A 56 4.94 8.65 -3.15
N GLU A 57 4.20 9.50 -2.45
CA GLU A 57 4.82 10.61 -1.73
C GLU A 57 5.53 10.07 -0.48
N GLU A 58 6.88 10.04 -0.52
CA GLU A 58 7.69 9.80 0.67
C GLU A 58 7.49 10.97 1.64
N ILE A 59 6.77 10.70 2.74
CA ILE A 59 6.68 11.61 3.87
C ILE A 59 8.05 11.61 4.56
N ASN A 60 8.94 12.49 4.10
CA ASN A 60 10.21 12.75 4.76
C ASN A 60 9.93 13.35 6.14
N GLY A 61 10.17 12.57 7.19
CA GLY A 61 10.21 13.05 8.57
C GLY A 61 11.32 14.08 8.70
N HIS A 62 10.94 15.35 8.83
CA HIS A 62 11.85 16.46 9.05
C HIS A 62 12.29 16.44 10.53
N ASP A 63 13.33 15.66 10.84
CA ASP A 63 14.07 15.81 12.09
C ASP A 63 15.00 17.02 11.95
N ASP A 64 14.49 18.20 12.30
CA ASP A 64 15.29 19.41 12.49
C ASP A 64 16.06 19.32 13.81
N GLU A 65 17.26 18.74 13.76
CA GLU A 65 18.23 18.89 14.83
C GLU A 65 19.55 19.52 14.36
N ASN A 66 19.75 20.75 14.87
CA ASN A 66 21.01 21.45 15.15
C ASN A 66 21.49 22.53 14.15
N GLY A 67 21.60 23.76 14.66
CA GLY A 67 22.34 24.86 14.06
C GLY A 67 22.68 25.96 15.08
N VAL A 68 23.94 26.00 15.49
CA VAL A 68 24.55 26.80 16.56
C VAL A 68 24.73 28.29 16.17
N GLY A 69 24.58 29.18 17.17
CA GLY A 69 25.39 30.40 17.32
C GLY A 69 24.69 31.73 17.10
N MET A 70 24.75 32.62 18.11
CA MET A 70 25.41 33.95 18.02
C MET A 70 25.40 34.63 19.39
N ASP A 71 26.54 35.19 19.73
CA ASP A 71 26.85 36.03 20.88
C ASP A 71 26.05 37.35 20.89
N SER A 72 25.76 37.86 22.08
CA SER A 72 25.70 39.31 22.34
C SER A 72 25.65 39.60 23.84
N SER A 73 26.78 40.11 24.36
CA SER A 73 26.92 41.19 25.35
C SER A 73 25.79 41.44 26.36
N GLY A 74 26.13 41.31 27.66
CA GLY A 74 25.40 41.92 28.78
C GLY A 74 26.36 42.27 29.91
N LEU A 75 26.96 43.46 29.82
CA LEU A 75 27.77 44.10 30.87
C LEU A 75 26.85 44.80 31.90
N GLU A 76 27.27 44.64 33.16
CA GLU A 76 27.15 45.57 34.31
C GLU A 76 25.83 45.70 35.09
N PRO A 77 25.89 46.22 36.34
CA PRO A 77 27.05 46.45 37.23
C PRO A 77 27.11 45.51 38.46
#